data_AF-A0A352DPV0-F1
#
_entry.id   AF-A0A352DPV0-F1
#
_cell.length_a   1.000
_cell.length_b   1.000
_cell.length_c   1.000
_cell.angle_alpha   90.00
_cell.angle_beta   90.00
_cell.angle_gamma   90.00
#
_symmetry.space_group_name_H-M   'P 1'
#
loop_
_entity.id
_entity.type
_entity.pdbx_description
1 polymer ?
#
loop_
_entity_poly.entity_id
_entity_poly.type
_entity_poly.pdbx_seq_one_letter_code
_entity_poly.pdbx_strand_id
1 'polypeptide(L)'
;CRTGFYLLTRDTVSKEQAIALVRDAYRFISEYTGEIPGCTPVECGNYLEHDLEAARRDVLPLLRVLENYSTDMLEYSWHTSQK
;
A
#
# COMPACT_ATOMS: atom_id res chain seq x y z
N CYS A 1 4.25 11.06 -10.43
CA CYS A 1 5.09 11.55 -9.31
C CYS A 1 5.72 10.42 -8.47
N ARG A 2 5.27 9.15 -8.54
CA ARG A 2 5.78 8.03 -7.71
C ARG A 2 5.60 8.23 -6.20
N THR A 3 4.49 8.84 -5.80
CA THR A 3 4.20 9.17 -4.39
C THR A 3 3.00 8.39 -3.83
N GLY A 4 2.45 7.42 -4.57
CA GLY A 4 1.31 6.62 -4.12
C GLY A 4 0.64 5.85 -5.24
N PHE A 5 -0.43 5.15 -4.85
CA PHE A 5 -1.30 4.36 -5.69
C PHE A 5 -2.76 4.70 -5.39
N TYR A 6 -3.66 4.44 -6.34
CA TYR A 6 -5.11 4.54 -6.12
C TYR A 6 -5.69 3.15 -5.88
N LEU A 7 -6.47 3.01 -4.80
CA LEU A 7 -7.30 1.85 -4.53
C LEU A 7 -8.76 2.24 -4.76
N LEU A 8 -9.39 1.65 -5.79
CA LEU A 8 -10.81 1.87 -6.09
C LEU A 8 -11.63 0.72 -5.54
N THR A 9 -12.66 1.05 -4.76
CA THR A 9 -13.56 0.08 -4.13
C THR A 9 -15.01 0.36 -4.51
N ARG A 10 -15.88 -0.62 -4.28
CA ARG A 10 -17.34 -0.42 -4.37
C ARG A 10 -17.85 0.17 -3.06
N ASP A 11 -19.05 0.74 -3.12
CA ASP A 11 -19.80 1.33 -2.01
C ASP A 11 -20.09 0.38 -0.84
N THR A 12 -19.87 -0.92 -1.03
CA THR A 12 -19.96 -1.94 0.01
C THR A 12 -18.76 -1.98 0.96
N VAL A 13 -17.66 -1.30 0.65
CA VAL A 13 -16.45 -1.26 1.48
C VAL A 13 -16.48 0.01 2.34
N SER A 14 -16.49 -0.16 3.65
CA SER A 14 -16.44 0.97 4.59
C SER A 14 -15.07 1.65 4.59
N LYS A 15 -15.01 2.89 5.10
CA LYS A 15 -13.75 3.63 5.25
C LYS A 15 -12.74 2.88 6.13
N GLU A 16 -13.21 2.27 7.22
CA GLU A 16 -12.41 1.45 8.13
C GLU A 16 -11.87 0.20 7.45
N GLN A 17 -12.71 -0.47 6.64
CA GLN A 17 -12.30 -1.63 5.86
C GLN A 17 -11.24 -1.26 4.82
N ALA A 18 -11.40 -0.12 4.14
CA ALA A 18 -10.39 0.36 3.19
C ALA A 18 -9.03 0.61 3.86
N ILE A 19 -9.01 1.26 5.03
CA ILE A 19 -7.78 1.47 5.82
C ILE A 19 -7.17 0.13 6.22
N ALA A 20 -7.99 -0.80 6.74
CA ALA A 20 -7.54 -2.13 7.15
C ALA A 20 -6.91 -2.89 5.97
N LEU A 21 -7.55 -2.88 4.79
CA LEU A 21 -7.03 -3.51 3.58
C LEU A 21 -5.65 -2.98 3.19
N VAL A 22 -5.46 -1.65 3.20
CA VAL A 22 -4.15 -1.04 2.87
C VAL A 22 -3.10 -1.43 3.90
N ARG A 23 -3.42 -1.34 5.19
CA ARG A 23 -2.50 -1.74 6.27
C ARG A 23 -2.11 -3.22 6.18
N ASP A 24 -3.08 -4.08 5.89
CA ASP A 24 -2.86 -5.52 5.76
C ASP A 24 -2.03 -5.86 4.52
N ALA A 25 -2.25 -5.16 3.40
CA ALA A 25 -1.42 -5.29 2.20
C ALA A 25 0.04 -4.88 2.47
N TYR A 26 0.27 -3.78 3.19
CA TYR A 26 1.63 -3.33 3.51
C TYR A 26 2.33 -4.28 4.48
N ARG A 27 1.60 -4.82 5.47
CA ARG A 27 2.13 -5.87 6.36
C ARG A 27 2.50 -7.13 5.57
N PHE A 28 1.61 -7.58 4.69
CA PHE A 28 1.87 -8.70 3.79
C PHE A 28 3.14 -8.47 2.96
N ILE A 29 3.29 -7.30 2.33
CA ILE A 29 4.48 -6.99 1.52
C ILE A 29 5.75 -7.05 2.37
N SER A 30 5.74 -6.51 3.60
CA SER A 30 6.94 -6.49 4.45
C SER A 30 7.45 -7.88 4.83
N GLU A 31 6.53 -8.84 4.97
CA GLU A 31 6.79 -10.21 5.37
C GLU A 31 6.88 -11.17 4.18
N TYR A 32 6.53 -10.72 2.96
CA TYR A 32 6.45 -11.58 1.80
C TYR A 32 7.80 -12.18 1.45
N THR A 33 7.79 -13.48 1.18
CA THR A 33 8.93 -14.22 0.67
C THR A 33 8.43 -15.15 -0.42
N GLY A 34 9.31 -15.45 -1.39
CA GLY A 34 8.97 -16.29 -2.53
C GLY A 34 9.01 -15.53 -3.85
N GLU A 35 8.42 -16.13 -4.86
CA GLU A 35 8.40 -15.61 -6.22
C GLU A 35 7.36 -14.49 -6.37
N ILE A 36 7.75 -13.34 -6.93
CA ILE A 36 6.79 -12.26 -7.22
C ILE A 36 5.81 -12.76 -8.30
N PRO A 37 4.48 -12.77 -8.02
CA PRO A 37 3.50 -13.22 -9.00
C PRO A 37 3.54 -12.37 -10.27
N GLY A 38 3.51 -13.03 -11.44
CA GLY A 38 3.52 -12.36 -12.74
C GLY A 38 4.85 -11.75 -13.15
N CYS A 39 5.96 -12.07 -12.48
CA CYS A 39 7.30 -11.52 -12.75
C CYS A 39 8.05 -12.25 -13.88
N THR A 40 7.38 -13.09 -14.68
CA THR A 40 8.03 -13.80 -15.80
C THR A 40 7.96 -12.97 -17.09
N PRO A 41 8.83 -13.24 -18.09
CA PRO A 41 8.80 -12.52 -19.37
C PRO A 41 7.48 -12.62 -20.14
N VAL A 42 6.70 -13.69 -19.93
CA VAL A 42 5.41 -13.88 -20.61
C VAL A 42 4.25 -13.17 -19.90
N GLU A 43 4.42 -12.80 -18.62
CA GLU A 43 3.39 -12.19 -17.79
C GLU A 43 3.60 -10.68 -17.56
N CYS A 44 4.85 -10.20 -17.58
CA CYS A 44 5.20 -8.80 -17.34
C CYS A 44 5.96 -8.16 -18.50
N GLY A 45 5.44 -7.04 -19.00
CA GLY A 45 6.08 -6.23 -20.05
C GLY A 45 7.42 -5.60 -19.65
N ASN A 46 7.76 -5.61 -18.34
CA ASN A 46 9.05 -5.15 -17.84
C ASN A 46 9.59 -6.06 -16.71
N TYR A 47 9.65 -7.36 -16.96
CA TYR A 47 9.99 -8.38 -15.96
C TYR A 47 11.37 -8.21 -15.27
N LEU A 48 12.28 -7.41 -15.83
CA LEU A 48 13.60 -7.13 -15.24
C LEU A 48 13.58 -6.01 -14.18
N GLU A 49 12.50 -5.25 -14.06
CA GLU A 49 12.38 -4.10 -13.14
C GLU A 49 11.66 -4.48 -11.84
N HIS A 50 12.00 -5.63 -11.27
CA HIS A 50 11.43 -6.09 -9.99
C HIS A 50 12.53 -6.24 -8.93
N ASP A 51 12.26 -5.75 -7.71
CA ASP A 51 13.13 -5.91 -6.54
C ASP A 51 12.27 -6.17 -5.30
N LEU A 52 12.17 -7.45 -4.91
CA LEU A 52 11.41 -7.87 -3.75
C LEU A 52 11.98 -7.27 -2.46
N GLU A 53 13.30 -7.27 -2.32
CA GLU A 53 13.95 -6.85 -1.08
C GLU A 53 13.83 -5.33 -0.89
N ALA A 54 13.89 -4.54 -1.97
CA ALA A 54 13.56 -3.12 -1.92
C ALA A 54 12.09 -2.91 -1.54
N ALA A 55 11.14 -3.60 -2.19
CA ALA A 55 9.72 -3.46 -1.87
C ALA A 55 9.43 -3.75 -0.39
N ARG A 56 10.02 -4.80 0.17
CA ARG A 56 9.90 -5.15 1.61
C ARG A 56 10.40 -4.05 2.53
N ARG A 57 11.51 -3.39 2.19
CA ARG A 57 12.07 -2.29 2.98
C ARG A 57 11.26 -1.01 2.85
N ASP A 58 10.83 -0.68 1.64
CA ASP A 58 10.17 0.59 1.33
C ASP A 58 8.78 0.71 1.95
N VAL A 59 8.10 -0.41 2.22
CA VAL A 59 6.79 -0.39 2.89
C VAL A 59 6.88 -0.16 4.40
N LEU A 60 8.03 -0.39 5.05
CA LEU A 60 8.13 -0.31 6.53
C LEU A 60 7.81 1.08 7.10
N PRO A 61 8.35 2.19 6.55
CA PRO A 61 8.01 3.52 7.05
C PRO A 61 6.53 3.86 6.86
N LEU A 62 5.93 3.37 5.77
CA LEU A 62 4.53 3.60 5.43
C LEU A 62 3.61 2.78 6.35
N LEU A 63 3.96 1.53 6.63
CA LEU A 63 3.25 0.68 7.58
C LEU A 63 3.20 1.30 8.97
N ARG A 64 4.31 1.87 9.44
CA ARG A 64 4.38 2.58 10.73
C ARG A 64 3.42 3.77 10.79
N VAL A 65 3.31 4.54 9.71
CA VAL A 65 2.34 5.65 9.64
C VAL A 65 0.91 5.12 9.65
N LEU A 66 0.66 3.98 9.00
CA LEU A 66 -0.65 3.34 8.91
C LEU A 66 -1.15 2.71 10.22
N GLU A 67 -0.28 2.44 11.21
CA GLU A 67 -0.65 1.82 12.49
C GLU A 67 -1.78 2.58 13.21
N ASN A 68 -1.72 3.91 13.19
CA ASN A 68 -2.67 4.80 13.87
C ASN A 68 -3.55 5.59 12.89
N TYR A 69 -3.62 5.18 11.62
CA TYR A 69 -4.39 5.90 10.62
C TYR A 69 -5.89 5.70 10.84
N SER A 70 -6.64 6.80 11.05
CA SER A 70 -8.07 6.77 11.32
C SER A 70 -8.90 7.26 10.13
N THR A 71 -10.22 7.08 10.20
CA THR A 71 -11.14 7.54 9.15
C THR A 71 -11.23 9.05 9.03
N ASP A 72 -10.97 9.80 10.11
CA ASP A 72 -10.87 11.27 10.05
C ASP A 72 -9.72 11.73 9.15
N MET A 73 -8.62 10.95 9.10
CA MET A 73 -7.44 11.24 8.28
C MET A 73 -7.69 11.09 6.77
N LEU A 74 -8.80 10.46 6.37
CA LEU A 74 -9.21 10.35 4.97
C LEU A 74 -9.76 11.67 4.43
N GLU A 75 -10.23 12.55 5.31
CA GLU A 75 -10.63 13.90 4.92
C GLU A 75 -9.37 14.74 4.71
N TYR A 76 -9.15 15.21 3.48
CA TYR A 76 -7.91 15.90 3.12
C TYR A 76 -7.62 17.13 4.00
N SER A 77 -8.66 17.84 4.43
CA SER A 77 -8.56 19.01 5.31
C SER A 77 -7.98 18.68 6.70
N TRP A 78 -8.14 17.43 7.18
CA TRP A 78 -7.65 16.96 8.47
C TRP A 78 -6.14 17.26 8.64
N HIS A 79 -5.35 17.05 7.59
CA HIS A 79 -3.89 17.25 7.57
C HIS A 79 -3.48 18.72 7.56
N THR A 80 -4.38 19.62 7.15
CA THR A 80 -4.11 21.07 7.12
C THR A 80 -4.53 21.79 8.40
N SER A 81 -5.50 21.24 9.13
CA SER A 81 -6.08 21.83 10.35
C SER A 81 -5.31 21.54 11.64
N GLN A 82 -4.24 20.75 11.58
CA GLN A 82 -3.41 20.38 12.74
C GLN A 82 -2.24 21.33 13.02
N LYS A 83 -2.20 22.47 12.32
CA LYS A 83 -1.19 23.51 12.53
C LYS A 83 -1.57 24.44 13.67
#